data_AF-A0A0N4YWT8-F1
#
_entry.id   AF-A0A0N4YWT8-F1
#
_cell.length_a   1.000
_cell.length_b   1.000
_cell.length_c   1.000
_cell.angle_alpha   90.00
_cell.angle_beta   90.00
_cell.angle_gamma   90.00
#
_symmetry.space_group_name_H-M   'P 1'
#
loop_
_entity.id
_entity.type
_entity.pdbx_description
1 polymer ?
#
loop_
_entity_poly.entity_id
_entity_poly.type
_entity_poly.pdbx_seq_one_letter_code
_entity_poly.pdbx_strand_id
1 'polypeptide(L)'
;MTVYELKEVSGIITIQSNADDMIGTRIEPSSALCLSVLFTCGCAFTRHRWTIIAQDVPRATIEPQSSFFEENSVKIEWVTSAENELRLIALSYGFALMVREAFPSLMHILKEFRSRRG
;
A
#
# COMPACT_ATOMS: atom_id res chain seq x y z
N MET A 1 -14.10 -23.36 1.64
CA MET A 1 -13.05 -22.44 2.14
C MET A 1 -12.73 -21.50 0.99
N THR A 2 -12.87 -20.19 1.21
CA THR A 2 -12.46 -19.18 0.24
C THR A 2 -10.95 -19.00 0.36
N VAL A 3 -10.24 -19.10 -0.76
CA VAL A 3 -8.78 -18.97 -0.83
C VAL A 3 -8.48 -17.73 -1.64
N TYR A 4 -7.66 -16.84 -1.07
CA TYR A 4 -7.19 -15.64 -1.74
C TYR A 4 -5.78 -15.87 -2.27
N GLU A 5 -5.58 -15.56 -3.55
CA GLU A 5 -4.27 -15.54 -4.19
C GLU A 5 -3.84 -14.09 -4.41
N LEU A 6 -2.60 -13.79 -4.03
CA LEU A 6 -1.97 -12.49 -4.27
C LEU A 6 -0.88 -12.65 -5.31
N LYS A 7 -0.99 -11.91 -6.42
CA LYS A 7 -0.02 -11.93 -7.50
C LYS A 7 0.50 -10.52 -7.77
N GLU A 8 1.81 -10.35 -7.77
CA GLU A 8 2.45 -9.08 -8.14
C GLU A 8 3.01 -9.16 -9.56
N VAL A 9 2.60 -8.24 -10.43
CA VAL A 9 3.13 -8.10 -11.80
C VAL A 9 3.37 -6.62 -12.06
N SER A 10 4.62 -6.24 -12.37
CA SER A 10 5.01 -4.86 -12.66
C SER A 10 4.60 -3.85 -11.57
N GLY A 11 4.66 -4.26 -10.30
CA GLY A 11 4.28 -3.45 -9.14
C GLY A 11 2.77 -3.34 -8.89
N ILE A 12 1.93 -3.92 -9.75
CA ILE A 12 0.49 -4.06 -9.52
C ILE A 12 0.26 -5.35 -8.75
N ILE A 13 -0.46 -5.26 -7.64
CA ILE A 13 -0.85 -6.43 -6.84
C ILE A 13 -2.29 -6.76 -7.16
N THR A 14 -2.54 -7.95 -7.67
CA THR A 14 -3.88 -8.49 -7.90
C THR A 14 -4.23 -9.47 -6.78
N ILE A 15 -5.41 -9.30 -6.20
CA ILE A 15 -5.98 -10.13 -5.14
C ILE A 15 -7.24 -10.77 -5.73
N GLN A 16 -7.24 -12.09 -5.85
CA GLN A 16 -8.33 -12.87 -6.43
C GLN A 16 -8.73 -13.99 -5.49
N SER A 17 -10.03 -14.19 -5.32
CA SER A 17 -10.55 -15.37 -4.63
C SER A 17 -10.84 -16.51 -5.62
N ASN A 18 -10.78 -17.75 -5.14
CA ASN A 18 -11.18 -18.92 -5.92
C ASN A 18 -12.68 -18.96 -6.27
N ALA A 19 -13.48 -18.02 -5.74
CA ALA A 19 -14.91 -17.89 -5.97
C ALA A 19 -15.28 -16.61 -6.75
N ASP A 20 -14.31 -15.79 -7.15
CA ASP A 20 -14.58 -14.53 -7.84
C ASP A 20 -14.81 -14.74 -9.34
N ASP A 21 -15.94 -14.24 -9.85
CA ASP A 21 -16.21 -14.14 -11.29
C ASP A 21 -15.38 -12.99 -11.89
N MET A 22 -14.15 -13.30 -12.30
CA MET A 22 -13.23 -12.54 -13.16
C MET A 22 -12.77 -11.12 -12.77
N ILE A 23 -13.44 -10.38 -11.87
CA ILE A 23 -13.06 -9.00 -11.53
C ILE A 23 -12.57 -8.90 -10.09
N GLY A 24 -11.33 -9.34 -9.87
CA GLY A 24 -10.65 -9.27 -8.58
C GLY A 24 -10.32 -7.84 -8.14
N THR A 25 -9.81 -7.71 -6.91
CA THR A 25 -9.30 -6.44 -6.39
C THR A 25 -7.85 -6.25 -6.85
N ARG A 26 -7.48 -5.03 -7.25
CA ARG A 26 -6.10 -4.69 -7.62
C ARG A 26 -5.62 -3.46 -6.87
N ILE A 27 -4.32 -3.43 -6.58
CA ILE A 27 -3.64 -2.31 -5.97
C ILE A 27 -2.63 -1.80 -7.00
N GLU A 28 -2.85 -0.59 -7.51
CA GLU A 28 -2.03 0.01 -8.56
C GLU A 28 -1.21 1.19 -8.00
N PRO A 29 0.12 1.14 -8.11
CA PRO A 29 0.96 2.29 -7.79
C PRO A 29 0.88 3.32 -8.92
N SER A 30 0.84 4.60 -8.56
CA SER A 30 0.97 5.72 -9.49
C SER A 30 1.95 6.74 -8.92
N SER A 31 2.80 7.30 -9.78
CA SER A 31 3.70 8.38 -9.41
C SER A 31 3.13 9.71 -9.86
N ALA A 32 2.83 10.60 -8.91
CA ALA A 32 2.47 11.97 -9.24
C ALA A 32 3.74 12.84 -9.36
N LEU A 33 3.73 13.80 -10.28
CA LEU A 33 4.84 14.76 -10.45
C LEU A 33 5.13 15.51 -9.14
N CYS A 34 4.09 15.98 -8.45
CA CYS A 34 4.23 16.68 -7.16
C CYS A 34 4.91 15.79 -6.10
N LEU A 35 4.47 14.55 -5.94
CA LEU A 35 5.07 13.58 -5.02
C LEU A 35 6.53 13.28 -5.38
N SER A 36 6.87 13.27 -6.67
CA SER A 36 8.24 13.04 -7.13
C SER A 36 9.17 14.19 -6.73
N VAL A 37 8.67 15.43 -6.83
CA VAL A 37 9.42 16.62 -6.37
C VAL A 37 9.60 16.59 -4.86
N LEU A 38 8.52 16.33 -4.10
CA LEU A 38 8.57 16.23 -2.65
C LEU A 38 9.55 15.16 -2.18
N PHE A 39 9.53 13.98 -2.81
CA PHE A 39 10.48 12.90 -2.54
C PHE A 39 11.93 13.34 -2.81
N THR A 40 12.19 13.98 -3.94
CA THR A 40 13.54 14.45 -4.32
C THR A 40 14.07 15.50 -3.36
N CYS A 41 13.19 16.35 -2.81
CA CYS A 41 13.53 17.36 -1.81
C CYS A 41 13.62 16.79 -0.38
N GLY A 42 13.50 15.47 -0.18
CA GLY A 42 13.47 14.83 1.14
C GLY A 42 12.22 15.17 1.96
N CYS A 43 11.21 15.78 1.33
CA CYS A 43 9.97 16.19 1.95
C CYS A 43 8.94 15.08 1.98
N ALA A 44 9.13 13.95 1.30
CA ALA A 44 8.27 12.77 1.36
C ALA A 44 9.12 11.50 1.34
N PHE A 45 8.68 10.45 2.04
CA PHE A 45 9.42 9.18 2.11
C PHE A 45 9.20 8.25 0.91
N THR A 46 8.24 8.56 0.04
CA THR A 46 8.02 7.85 -1.22
C THR A 46 7.40 8.79 -2.26
N ARG A 47 7.60 8.49 -3.54
CA ARG A 47 7.02 9.23 -4.68
C ARG A 47 5.72 8.62 -5.19
N HIS A 48 5.31 7.50 -4.61
CA HIS A 48 4.18 6.70 -5.05
C HIS A 48 2.95 6.99 -4.21
N ARG A 49 1.79 7.01 -4.87
CA ARG A 49 0.49 6.80 -4.26
C ARG A 49 -0.07 5.48 -4.78
N TRP A 50 -0.90 4.81 -4.00
CA TRP A 50 -1.52 3.55 -4.39
C TRP A 50 -3.03 3.72 -4.49
N THR A 51 -3.63 3.10 -5.48
CA THR A 51 -5.08 3.09 -5.67
C THR A 51 -5.56 1.66 -5.63
N ILE A 52 -6.55 1.40 -4.77
CA ILE A 52 -7.21 0.12 -4.68
C ILE A 52 -8.44 0.19 -5.56
N ILE A 53 -8.48 -0.68 -6.55
CA ILE A 53 -9.51 -0.74 -7.57
C ILE A 53 -10.21 -2.09 -7.41
N ALA A 54 -11.53 -2.06 -7.28
CA ALA A 54 -12.35 -3.26 -7.26
C ALA A 54 -13.50 -3.07 -8.25
N GLN A 55 -13.79 -4.11 -9.03
CA GLN A 55 -14.77 -4.03 -10.11
C GLN A 55 -14.46 -2.88 -11.09
N ASP A 56 -13.17 -2.68 -11.40
CA ASP A 56 -12.65 -1.57 -12.22
C ASP A 56 -12.93 -0.14 -11.72
N VAL A 57 -13.47 0.01 -10.51
CA VAL A 57 -13.73 1.32 -9.88
C VAL A 57 -12.73 1.58 -8.74
N PRO A 58 -12.08 2.75 -8.68
CA PRO A 58 -11.28 3.15 -7.53
C PRO A 58 -12.14 3.18 -6.26
N ARG A 59 -11.75 2.40 -5.25
CA ARG A 59 -12.46 2.32 -3.96
C ARG A 59 -11.67 2.91 -2.81
N ALA A 60 -10.34 2.91 -2.90
CA ALA A 60 -9.49 3.52 -1.89
C ALA A 60 -8.20 4.10 -2.49
N THR A 61 -7.62 5.07 -1.79
CA THR A 61 -6.34 5.69 -2.09
C THR A 61 -5.46 5.68 -0.85
N ILE A 62 -4.18 5.40 -1.07
CA ILE A 62 -3.15 5.38 -0.04
C ILE A 62 -2.03 6.28 -0.51
N GLU A 63 -1.67 7.28 0.27
CA GLU A 63 -0.63 8.24 -0.10
C GLU A 63 0.25 8.61 1.09
N PRO A 64 1.52 8.93 0.86
CA PRO A 64 2.37 9.45 1.90
C PRO A 64 1.85 10.81 2.34
N GLN A 65 1.78 11.01 3.65
CA GLN A 65 1.57 12.31 4.24
C GLN A 65 2.84 12.68 5.00
N SER A 66 3.40 13.80 4.61
CA SER A 66 4.57 14.36 5.24
C SER A 66 4.33 15.83 5.52
N SER A 67 4.75 16.25 6.70
CA SER A 67 4.99 17.65 7.00
C SER A 67 6.43 17.77 7.46
N PHE A 68 7.02 18.96 7.30
CA PHE A 68 8.44 19.23 7.61
C PHE A 68 8.85 18.90 9.05
N PHE A 69 7.89 18.69 9.95
CA PHE A 69 8.11 18.57 11.39
C PHE A 69 7.35 17.41 12.05
N GLU A 70 6.56 16.64 11.29
CA GLU A 70 5.84 15.47 11.83
C GLU A 70 6.50 14.17 11.40
N GLU A 71 6.24 13.12 12.16
CA GLU A 71 6.65 11.77 11.81
C GLU A 71 6.01 11.35 10.48
N ASN A 72 6.72 10.49 9.74
CA ASN A 72 6.21 9.92 8.50
C ASN A 72 4.86 9.25 8.76
N SER A 73 3.84 9.60 7.97
CA SER A 73 2.51 9.02 8.08
C SER A 73 1.97 8.62 6.72
N VAL A 74 1.01 7.70 6.72
CA VAL A 74 0.30 7.27 5.51
C VAL A 74 -1.16 7.64 5.69
N LYS A 75 -1.68 8.38 4.72
CA LYS A 75 -3.09 8.71 4.63
C LYS A 75 -3.79 7.62 3.83
N ILE A 76 -4.88 7.10 4.37
CA ILE A 76 -5.71 6.08 3.75
C ILE A 76 -7.12 6.65 3.66
N GLU A 77 -7.64 6.78 2.44
CA GLU A 77 -8.99 7.23 2.17
C GLU A 77 -9.73 6.17 1.36
N TRP A 78 -11.01 5.97 1.63
CA TRP A 78 -11.86 5.07 0.87
C TRP A 78 -13.25 5.67 0.69
N VAL A 79 -13.94 5.22 -0.36
CA VAL A 79 -15.32 5.62 -0.61
C VAL A 79 -16.24 5.09 0.49
N THR A 80 -17.29 5.84 0.83
CA THR A 80 -18.22 5.46 1.91
C THR A 80 -18.90 4.11 1.68
N SER A 81 -19.11 3.75 0.42
CA SER A 81 -19.69 2.47 -0.01
C SER A 81 -18.68 1.30 -0.04
N ALA A 82 -17.42 1.51 0.35
CA ALA A 82 -16.43 0.45 0.34
C ALA A 82 -16.79 -0.63 1.37
N GLU A 83 -16.76 -1.89 0.96
CA GLU A 83 -17.02 -3.03 1.83
C GLU A 83 -15.92 -3.22 2.88
N ASN A 84 -16.24 -3.92 3.97
CA ASN A 84 -15.29 -4.12 5.08
C ASN A 84 -14.02 -4.86 4.64
N GLU A 85 -14.13 -5.80 3.69
CA GLU A 85 -12.98 -6.52 3.15
C GLU A 85 -12.02 -5.58 2.43
N LEU A 86 -12.52 -4.70 1.56
CA LEU A 86 -11.72 -3.68 0.88
C LEU A 86 -11.05 -2.71 1.86
N ARG A 87 -11.77 -2.30 2.91
CA ARG A 87 -11.20 -1.46 3.97
C ARG A 87 -10.06 -2.18 4.70
N LEU A 88 -10.23 -3.47 4.99
CA LEU A 88 -9.20 -4.28 5.63
C LEU A 88 -7.96 -4.44 4.74
N ILE A 89 -8.16 -4.67 3.44
CA ILE A 89 -7.07 -4.70 2.45
C ILE A 89 -6.33 -3.36 2.44
N ALA A 90 -7.07 -2.25 2.41
CA ALA A 90 -6.50 -0.90 2.41
C ALA A 90 -5.64 -0.63 3.66
N LEU A 91 -6.19 -0.91 4.83
CA LEU A 91 -5.48 -0.75 6.11
C LEU A 91 -4.25 -1.64 6.18
N SER A 92 -4.39 -2.93 5.84
CA SER A 92 -3.28 -3.90 5.90
C SER A 92 -2.14 -3.51 4.95
N TYR A 93 -2.48 -3.10 3.73
CA TYR A 93 -1.49 -2.64 2.77
C TYR A 93 -0.83 -1.33 3.22
N GLY A 94 -1.59 -0.39 3.75
CA GLY A 94 -1.06 0.85 4.34
C GLY A 94 -0.08 0.60 5.47
N PHE A 95 -0.35 -0.36 6.37
CA PHE A 95 0.60 -0.76 7.41
C PHE A 95 1.87 -1.39 6.83
N ALA A 96 1.75 -2.25 5.81
CA ALA A 96 2.91 -2.82 5.14
C ALA A 96 3.77 -1.71 4.50
N LEU A 97 3.14 -0.69 3.90
CA LEU A 97 3.83 0.47 3.34
C LEU A 97 4.50 1.33 4.41
N MET A 98 3.90 1.52 5.59
CA MET A 98 4.54 2.23 6.70
C MET A 98 5.86 1.55 7.09
N VAL A 99 5.87 0.22 7.20
CA VAL A 99 7.09 -0.52 7.54
C VAL A 99 8.11 -0.51 6.39
N ARG A 100 7.65 -0.64 5.14
CA ARG A 100 8.54 -0.77 3.98
C ARG A 100 9.13 0.56 3.52
N GLU A 101 8.32 1.62 3.50
CA GLU A 101 8.65 2.91 2.89
C GLU A 101 8.95 3.98 3.95
N ALA A 102 8.09 4.12 4.97
CA ALA A 102 8.21 5.21 5.96
C ALA A 102 9.29 4.95 7.02
N PHE A 103 9.45 3.69 7.43
CA PHE A 103 10.40 3.29 8.48
C PHE A 103 11.28 2.11 8.04
N PRO A 104 12.08 2.24 6.96
CA PRO A 104 12.90 1.15 6.43
C PRO A 104 13.93 0.62 7.45
N SER A 105 14.27 1.41 8.47
CA SER A 105 15.10 0.98 9.61
C SER A 105 14.48 -0.20 10.38
N LEU A 106 13.15 -0.30 10.46
CA LEU A 106 12.47 -1.46 11.06
C LEU A 106 12.75 -2.75 10.27
N MET A 107 12.92 -2.64 8.95
CA MET A 107 13.25 -3.79 8.10
C MET A 107 14.67 -4.31 8.39
N HIS A 108 15.61 -3.42 8.72
CA HIS A 108 16.96 -3.82 9.13
C HIS A 108 16.92 -4.62 10.44
N ILE A 109 16.15 -4.15 11.43
CA ILE A 109 15.97 -4.84 12.72
C ILE A 109 15.37 -6.24 12.51
N LEU A 110 14.34 -6.36 11.65
CA LEU A 110 13.72 -7.65 11.33
C LEU A 110 14.71 -8.62 10.66
N LYS A 111 15.55 -8.13 9.74
CA LYS A 111 16.58 -8.95 9.08
C LYS A 111 17.62 -9.45 10.08
N GLU A 112 18.11 -8.58 10.93
CA GLU A 112 19.12 -8.90 11.95
C GLU A 112 18.58 -9.90 12.99
N PHE A 113 17.32 -9.75 13.37
CA PHE A 113 16.67 -10.69 14.29
C PHE A 113 16.51 -12.09 13.69
N ARG A 114 16.17 -12.19 12.40
CA ARG A 114 16.08 -13.47 11.68
C ARG A 114 17.45 -14.13 11.52
N SER A 115 18.49 -13.38 11.19
CA SER A 115 19.84 -13.95 11.02
C SER A 115 20.43 -14.46 12.34
N ARG A 116 20.04 -13.88 13.48
CA ARG A 116 20.50 -14.31 14.82
C ARG A 116 19.75 -15.54 15.37
N ARG A 117 18.61 -15.90 14.78
CA ARG A 117 17.77 -17.04 15.21
C ARG A 117 17.75 -18.21 14.20
N GLY A 118 18.32 -18.02 13.01
CA GLY A 118 18.54 -19.08 12.03
C GLY A 118 19.87 -19.78 12.20
#